data_AF-A0A257X3Z8-F1
#
_entry.id   AF-A0A257X3Z8-F1
#
_cell.length_a   1.000
_cell.length_b   1.000
_cell.length_c   1.000
_cell.angle_alpha   90.00
_cell.angle_beta   90.00
_cell.angle_gamma   90.00
#
_symmetry.space_group_name_H-M   'P 1'
#
loop_
_entity.id
_entity.type
_entity.pdbx_description
1 polymer ?
#
loop_
_entity_poly.entity_id
_entity_poly.type
_entity_poly.pdbx_seq_one_letter_code
_entity_poly.pdbx_strand_id
1 'polypeptide(L)' 'MSAADLPTDHTDPINAQILAVSEDRIKGFTPTPFQDIAHLCGLPLETVVERIQAMLKAGV' A
#
# COMPACT_ATOMS: atom_id res chain seq x y z
N MET A 1 -8.66 -14.35 7.31
CA MET A 1 -7.48 -14.72 8.13
C MET A 1 -7.42 -13.72 9.29
N SER A 2 -7.17 -14.19 10.51
CA SER A 2 -7.18 -13.34 11.71
C SER A 2 -6.24 -12.16 11.53
N ALA A 3 -6.73 -10.96 11.85
CA ALA A 3 -5.99 -9.70 11.84
C ALA A 3 -4.89 -9.73 12.91
N ALA A 4 -3.84 -10.53 12.69
CA ALA A 4 -2.57 -10.31 13.33
C ALA A 4 -2.12 -8.92 12.88
N ASP A 5 -1.80 -8.04 13.83
CA ASP A 5 -1.50 -6.62 13.59
C ASP A 5 -0.55 -6.45 12.41
N LEU A 6 -1.10 -6.08 11.24
CA LEU A 6 -0.29 -5.82 10.07
C LEU A 6 0.63 -4.64 10.41
N PRO A 7 1.92 -4.69 10.05
CA PRO A 7 2.81 -3.58 10.28
C PRO A 7 2.23 -2.29 9.67
N THR A 8 2.08 -1.26 10.49
CA THR A 8 1.53 0.05 10.09
C THR A 8 2.60 1.13 9.99
N ASP A 9 3.82 0.87 10.45
CA ASP A 9 4.91 1.82 10.35
C ASP A 9 5.26 2.09 8.88
N HIS A 10 5.39 3.36 8.49
CA HIS A 10 5.76 3.74 7.12
C HIS A 10 7.20 3.37 6.76
N THR A 11 8.04 3.06 7.76
CA THR A 11 9.40 2.55 7.58
C THR A 11 9.46 1.04 7.37
N ASP A 12 8.34 0.31 7.57
CA ASP A 12 8.26 -1.10 7.17
C ASP A 12 8.59 -1.21 5.67
N PRO A 13 9.48 -2.12 5.25
CA PRO A 13 9.95 -2.17 3.86
C PRO A 13 8.83 -2.26 2.83
N ILE A 14 7.74 -2.98 3.15
CA ILE A 14 6.60 -3.13 2.25
C ILE A 14 5.77 -1.83 2.21
N ASN A 15 5.48 -1.24 3.36
CA ASN A 15 4.73 0.00 3.44
C ASN A 15 5.50 1.16 2.77
N ALA A 16 6.80 1.28 3.05
CA ALA A 16 7.68 2.26 2.43
C ALA A 16 7.67 2.14 0.89
N GLN A 17 7.74 0.91 0.38
CA GLN A 17 7.69 0.66 -1.07
C GLN A 17 6.34 1.07 -1.67
N ILE A 18 5.23 0.70 -1.03
CA ILE A 18 3.87 1.05 -1.45
C ILE A 18 3.69 2.57 -1.49
N LEU A 19 4.10 3.29 -0.44
CA LEU A 19 3.98 4.73 -0.33
C LEU A 19 4.84 5.46 -1.36
N ALA A 20 6.10 5.05 -1.52
CA ALA A 20 6.99 5.63 -2.53
C ALA A 20 6.42 5.51 -3.95
N VAL A 21 5.78 4.39 -4.28
CA VAL A 21 5.11 4.23 -5.58
C VAL A 21 3.85 5.09 -5.68
N SER A 22 3.04 5.14 -4.62
CA SER A 22 1.80 5.94 -4.58
C SER A 22 2.07 7.44 -4.70
N GLU A 23 3.12 7.95 -4.07
CA GLU A 23 3.47 9.37 -4.03
C GLU A 23 4.22 9.83 -5.29
N ASP A 24 5.18 9.05 -5.77
CA ASP A 24 6.07 9.49 -6.85
C ASP A 24 5.65 9.02 -8.23
N ARG A 25 5.01 7.83 -8.33
CA ARG A 25 4.86 7.12 -9.60
C ARG A 25 3.45 7.12 -10.17
N ILE A 26 2.42 7.30 -9.34
CA ILE A 26 1.04 7.46 -9.83
C ILE A 26 0.72 8.93 -10.02
N LYS A 27 0.56 9.34 -11.28
CA LYS A 27 0.23 10.72 -11.66
C LYS A 27 -1.20 10.80 -12.20
N GLY A 28 -1.96 11.77 -11.68
CA GLY A 28 -3.34 12.02 -12.12
C GLY A 28 -4.33 10.98 -11.56
N PHE A 29 -5.54 10.96 -12.13
CA PHE A 29 -6.58 10.02 -11.75
C PHE A 29 -6.51 8.77 -12.64
N THR A 30 -6.01 7.68 -12.07
CA THR A 30 -6.16 6.33 -12.66
C THR A 30 -7.45 5.69 -12.14
N PRO A 31 -8.20 4.93 -12.98
CA PRO A 31 -9.37 4.17 -12.54
C PRO A 31 -9.03 3.04 -11.55
N THR A 32 -7.79 2.56 -11.56
CA THR A 32 -7.34 1.36 -10.82
C THR A 32 -6.04 1.61 -10.05
N PRO A 33 -5.99 2.63 -9.15
CA PRO A 33 -4.75 3.06 -8.51
C PRO A 33 -4.09 1.93 -7.71
N PHE A 34 -4.87 1.13 -7.00
CA PHE A 34 -4.31 0.04 -6.19
C PHE A 34 -3.75 -1.09 -7.04
N GLN A 35 -4.36 -1.41 -8.19
CA GLN A 35 -3.77 -2.36 -9.15
C GLN A 35 -2.45 -1.82 -9.72
N ASP A 36 -2.40 -0.54 -10.05
CA ASP A 36 -1.20 0.08 -10.60
C ASP A 36 -0.06 0.08 -9.57
N ILE A 37 -0.35 0.41 -8.31
CA ILE A 37 0.62 0.30 -7.20
C ILE A 37 1.12 -1.13 -7.06
N ALA A 38 0.21 -2.10 -7.02
CA ALA A 38 0.55 -3.51 -6.88
C ALA A 38 1.47 -4.00 -8.01
N HIS A 39 1.16 -3.63 -9.25
CA HIS A 39 1.97 -3.95 -10.41
C HIS A 39 3.37 -3.32 -10.33
N LEU A 40 3.44 -2.02 -9.99
CA LEU A 40 4.71 -1.29 -9.89
C LEU A 40 5.57 -1.72 -8.69
N CYS A 41 4.95 -2.17 -7.61
CA CYS A 41 5.65 -2.73 -6.45
C CYS A 41 6.05 -4.20 -6.64
N GLY A 42 5.43 -4.91 -7.59
CA GLY A 42 5.58 -6.36 -7.74
C GLY A 42 4.92 -7.15 -6.59
N LEU A 43 3.86 -6.59 -5.99
CA LEU A 43 3.16 -7.16 -4.84
C LEU A 43 1.75 -7.64 -5.23
N PRO A 44 1.17 -8.60 -4.50
CA PRO A 44 -0.24 -8.92 -4.64
C PRO A 44 -1.13 -7.71 -4.29
N LEU A 45 -2.21 -7.51 -5.05
CA LEU A 45 -3.18 -6.44 -4.80
C LEU A 45 -3.75 -6.50 -3.38
N GLU A 46 -4.06 -7.71 -2.90
CA GLU A 46 -4.57 -7.93 -1.55
C GLU A 46 -3.62 -7.37 -0.50
N THR A 47 -2.31 -7.64 -0.62
CA THR A 47 -1.29 -7.09 0.28
C THR A 47 -1.28 -5.57 0.27
N VAL A 48 -1.34 -4.95 -0.91
CA VAL A 48 -1.35 -3.47 -1.01
C VAL A 48 -2.57 -2.88 -0.31
N VAL A 49 -3.76 -3.44 -0.58
CA VAL A 49 -5.03 -2.97 -0.01
C VAL A 49 -5.04 -3.16 1.50
N GLU A 50 -4.61 -4.32 2.00
CA GLU A 50 -4.54 -4.62 3.43
C GLU A 50 -3.59 -3.68 4.17
N ARG A 51 -2.40 -3.40 3.60
CA ARG A 51 -1.42 -2.48 4.20
C ARG A 51 -1.92 -1.05 4.23
N ILE A 52 -2.49 -0.55 3.13
CA ILE A 52 -3.07 0.80 3.09
C ILE A 52 -4.22 0.92 4.08
N GLN A 53 -5.12 -0.08 4.15
CA GLN A 53 -6.19 -0.07 5.15
C GLN A 53 -5.67 -0.10 6.58
N ALA A 54 -4.60 -0.85 6.86
CA ALA A 54 -3.98 -0.90 8.18
C ALA A 54 -3.37 0.45 8.58
N MET A 55 -2.61 1.09 7.68
CA MET A 55 -2.05 2.43 7.90
C MET A 55 -3.15 3.48 8.12
N LEU A 56 -4.18 3.50 7.26
CA LEU A 56 -5.32 4.42 7.39
C LEU A 56 -6.08 4.25 8.72
N LYS A 57 -6.28 3.01 9.19
CA LYS A 57 -6.92 2.74 10.49
C LYS A 57 -6.07 3.20 11.67
N ALA A 58 -4.76 3.17 11.53
CA ALA A 58 -3.82 3.61 12.55
C ALA A 58 -3.59 5.14 12.55
N GLY A 59 -4.00 5.86 11.51
CA GLY A 59 -3.87 7.32 11.41
C GLY A 59 -2.44 7.78 11.09
N VAL A 60 -1.67 6.93 10.43
CA VAL A 60 -0.30 7.18 9.94
C VAL A 60 -0.27 7.40 8.44
#